data_AF-A0A6A5UB41-F1
#
_entry.id   AF-A0A6A5UB41-F1
#
_cell.length_a   1.000
_cell.length_b   1.000
_cell.length_c   1.000
_cell.angle_alpha   90.00
_cell.angle_beta   90.00
_cell.angle_gamma   90.00
#
_symmetry.space_group_name_H-M   'P 1'
#
loop_
_entity.id
_entity.type
_entity.pdbx_description
1 polymer ?
#
loop_
_entity_poly.entity_id
_entity_poly.type
_entity_poly.pdbx_seq_one_letter_code
_entity_poly.pdbx_strand_id
1 'polypeptide(L)' 'LLLNLDGQGGTRKTYAIKVITSTMDSITRALGKKSPIIRCALTRVAAFLILGKTIHSTFYILI' A
#
# COMPACT_ATOMS: atom_id res chain seq x y z
N LEU A 1 9.41 8.72 9.12
CA LEU A 1 8.14 9.47 8.99
C LEU A 1 6.99 8.47 9.11
N LEU A 2 6.05 8.69 10.02
CA LEU A 2 4.79 7.95 10.10
C LEU A 2 3.68 8.91 9.70
N LEU A 3 2.87 8.53 8.72
CA LEU A 3 1.78 9.35 8.18
C LEU A 3 0.46 8.60 8.35
N ASN A 4 -0.48 9.20 9.09
CA ASN A 4 -1.86 8.70 9.15
C ASN A 4 -2.72 9.48 8.16
N LEU A 5 -3.30 8.78 7.19
CA LEU A 5 -4.26 9.32 6.23
C LEU A 5 -5.66 8.90 6.65
N ASP A 6 -6.33 9.74 7.44
CA ASP A 6 -7.68 9.51 7.94
C ASP A 6 -8.75 10.27 7.15
N GLY A 7 -10.01 9.91 7.32
CA GLY A 7 -11.17 10.54 6.68
C GLY A 7 -12.40 9.64 6.70
N GLN A 8 -13.57 10.16 6.31
CA GLN A 8 -14.79 9.37 6.22
C GLN A 8 -14.71 8.28 5.11
N GLY A 9 -15.64 7.32 5.14
CA GLY A 9 -15.87 6.43 3.99
C GLY A 9 -16.12 7.24 2.72
N GLY A 10 -15.56 6.81 1.59
CA GLY A 10 -15.73 7.50 0.31
C GLY A 10 -14.74 8.64 0.02
N THR A 11 -13.90 9.07 0.97
CA THR A 11 -12.86 10.13 0.77
C THR A 11 -11.66 9.67 -0.09
N ARG A 12 -11.79 8.57 -0.85
CA ARG A 12 -10.78 8.10 -1.82
C ARG A 12 -9.38 7.84 -1.24
N LYS A 13 -9.25 7.55 0.06
CA LYS A 13 -7.97 7.20 0.71
C LYS A 13 -7.20 6.08 -0.01
N THR A 14 -7.91 5.03 -0.43
CA THR A 14 -7.35 3.93 -1.22
C THR A 14 -6.72 4.42 -2.53
N TYR A 15 -7.34 5.39 -3.19
CA TYR A 15 -6.80 5.99 -4.41
C TYR A 15 -5.56 6.85 -4.11
N ALA A 16 -5.59 7.65 -3.04
CA ALA A 16 -4.43 8.41 -2.60
C ALA A 16 -3.22 7.50 -2.32
N ILE A 17 -3.43 6.38 -1.59
CA ILE A 17 -2.39 5.37 -1.36
C ILE A 17 -1.84 4.81 -2.68
N LYS A 18 -2.71 4.51 -3.67
CA LYS A 18 -2.27 4.04 -4.99
C LYS A 18 -1.37 5.05 -5.69
N VAL A 19 -1.79 6.31 -5.76
CA VAL A 19 -1.03 7.37 -6.44
C VAL A 19 0.32 7.59 -5.77
N ILE A 20 0.35 7.74 -4.44
CA ILE A 20 1.61 7.95 -3.70
C ILE A 20 2.57 6.80 -3.98
N THR A 21 2.09 5.58 -3.82
CA THR A 21 2.94 4.40 -3.98
C THR A 21 3.34 4.14 -5.43
N SER A 22 2.51 4.45 -6.44
CA SER A 22 2.90 4.34 -7.85
C SER A 22 3.93 5.39 -8.24
N THR A 23 3.81 6.60 -7.70
CA THR A 23 4.79 7.66 -7.93
C THR A 23 6.15 7.29 -7.33
N MET A 24 6.17 6.80 -6.10
CA MET A 24 7.41 6.31 -5.48
C MET A 24 8.01 5.14 -6.28
N ASP A 25 7.19 4.18 -6.69
CA ASP A 25 7.63 3.06 -7.52
C ASP A 25 8.28 3.54 -8.82
N SER A 26 7.62 4.48 -9.52
CA SER A 26 8.10 5.07 -10.77
C SER A 26 9.44 5.78 -10.60
N ILE A 27 9.62 6.54 -9.52
CA ILE A 27 10.89 7.19 -9.19
C ILE A 27 12.00 6.14 -8.96
N THR A 28 11.73 5.10 -8.17
CA THR A 28 12.73 4.04 -7.95
C THR A 28 13.10 3.26 -9.20
N ARG A 29 12.12 3.00 -10.08
CA ARG A 29 12.36 2.37 -11.38
C ARG A 29 13.20 3.25 -12.30
N ALA A 30 12.94 4.55 -12.34
CA ALA A 30 13.74 5.50 -13.12
C ALA A 30 15.21 5.55 -12.65
N LEU A 31 15.46 5.25 -11.38
CA LEU A 31 16.81 5.10 -10.81
C LEU A 31 17.40 3.69 -10.97
N GLY A 32 16.75 2.79 -11.72
CA GLY A 32 17.20 1.41 -11.92
C GLY A 32 17.11 0.52 -10.67
N LYS A 33 16.36 0.94 -9.64
CA LYS A 33 16.22 0.21 -8.37
C LYS A 33 14.90 -0.55 -8.31
N LYS A 34 14.89 -1.64 -7.52
CA LYS A 34 13.67 -2.37 -7.19
C LYS A 34 12.76 -1.48 -6.32
N SER A 35 11.44 -1.66 -6.49
CA SER A 35 10.43 -1.03 -5.64
C SER A 35 10.66 -1.35 -4.16
N PRO A 36 10.80 -0.36 -3.28
CA PRO A 36 10.86 -0.56 -1.84
C PRO A 36 9.45 -0.61 -1.21
N ILE A 37 8.38 -0.49 -2.01
CA ILE A 37 7.02 -0.35 -1.50
C ILE A 37 6.44 -1.72 -1.15
N ILE A 38 5.99 -1.85 0.10
CA ILE A 38 5.16 -2.95 0.56
C ILE A 38 3.77 -2.39 0.86
N ARG A 39 2.74 -2.96 0.24
CA ARG A 39 1.33 -2.59 0.48
C ARG A 39 0.65 -3.69 1.25
N CYS A 40 0.06 -3.34 2.39
CA CYS A 40 -0.59 -4.29 3.28
C CYS A 40 -1.95 -3.77 3.73
N ALA A 41 -2.91 -4.66 3.91
CA ALA A 41 -4.17 -4.35 4.55
C ALA A 41 -4.62 -5.50 5.46
N LEU A 42 -5.58 -5.22 6.35
CA LEU A 42 -6.05 -6.22 7.31
C LEU A 42 -6.84 -7.35 6.63
N THR A 43 -7.79 -7.00 5.75
CA THR A 43 -8.64 -7.97 5.06
C THR A 43 -8.19 -8.22 3.63
N ARG A 44 -8.54 -9.40 3.09
CA ARG A 44 -8.20 -9.78 1.71
C ARG A 44 -8.80 -8.81 0.68
N VAL A 45 -10.04 -8.36 0.88
CA VAL A 45 -10.70 -7.40 -0.02
C VAL A 45 -9.98 -6.05 -0.01
N ALA A 46 -9.62 -5.53 1.17
CA ALA A 46 -8.87 -4.28 1.27
C ALA A 46 -7.47 -4.40 0.65
N ALA A 47 -6.79 -5.53 0.86
CA ALA A 47 -5.47 -5.80 0.29
C ALA A 47 -5.53 -5.83 -1.24
N PHE A 48 -6.54 -6.49 -1.81
CA PHE A 48 -6.80 -6.50 -3.24
C PHE A 48 -7.02 -5.09 -3.78
N LEU A 49 -7.82 -4.27 -3.08
CA LEU A 49 -8.12 -2.91 -3.51
C LEU A 49 -6.88 -2.01 -3.56
N ILE A 50 -5.85 -2.25 -2.75
CA ILE A 50 -4.57 -1.52 -2.81
C ILE A 50 -3.48 -2.25 -3.60
N LEU A 51 -3.79 -3.35 -4.30
CA LEU A 51 -2.79 -4.19 -4.99
C LEU A 51 -1.66 -4.66 -4.05
N GLY A 52 -2.04 -5.11 -2.86
CA GLY A 52 -1.15 -5.53 -1.79
C GLY A 52 -1.45 -6.94 -1.28
N LYS A 53 -0.84 -7.27 -0.13
CA LYS A 53 -1.05 -8.52 0.61
C LYS A 53 -1.77 -8.26 1.92
N THR A 54 -2.27 -9.30 2.58
CA THR A 54 -2.75 -9.16 3.94
C THR A 54 -1.58 -8.90 4.90
N ILE A 55 -1.83 -8.21 6.02
CA ILE A 55 -0.82 -8.02 7.09
C ILE A 55 -0.25 -9.38 7.52
N HIS A 56 -1.12 -10.36 7.72
CA HIS A 56 -0.74 -11.74 8.06
C HIS A 56 0.21 -12.36 7.04
N SER A 57 -0.10 -12.27 5.74
CA SER A 57 0.78 -12.78 4.68
C SER A 57 2.08 -11.99 4.54
N THR A 58 2.11 -10.73 4.97
CA THR A 58 3.30 -9.88 4.85
C THR A 58 4.28 -10.15 5.99
N PHE A 59 3.79 -10.26 7.21
CA PHE A 59 4.60 -10.45 8.41
C PHE A 59 4.69 -11.91 8.86
N TYR A 60 4.17 -12.85 8.08
CA TYR A 60 4.13 -14.28 8.40
C TYR A 60 3.48 -14.56 9.76
N ILE A 61 2.43 -13.81 10.08
CA ILE A 61 1.66 -13.98 11.32
C ILE A 61 0.61 -15.05 11.06
N LEU A 62 0.73 -16.18 11.74
CA LEU A 62 -0.28 -17.23 11.75
C LEU A 62 -1.53 -16.71 12.47
N ILE A 63 -2.70 -16.85 11.83
CA ILE A 63 -4.01 -16.64 12.46
C ILE A 63 -4.43 -17.95 13.11
#